data_AF-A0A7I8LJA0-F1
#
_entry.id   AF-A0A7I8LJA0-F1
#
_cell.length_a   1.000
_cell.length_b   1.000
_cell.length_c   1.000
_cell.angle_alpha   90.00
_cell.angle_beta   90.00
_cell.angle_gamma   90.00
#
_symmetry.space_group_name_H-M   'P 1'
#
loop_
_entity.id
_entity.type
_entity.pdbx_description
1 polymer ?
#
loop_
_entity_poly.entity_id
_entity_poly.type
_entity_poly.pdbx_seq_one_letter_code
_entity_poly.pdbx_strand_id
1 'polypeptide(L)'
;MASDLKEKAKEAFVDDNFELAVELYTQALDMDPRNADLFADRAQANLKLNNFTEAVADASRAIELDPSISKAYLRKGTACIKLEEFQTAKAALEAGASLVPGDSRFSKLIRECDELIAEENRTAVVPKVMSIPSSSVSPLPDRVTNSPNDLEPLPVATPSAPKYRHDHYNTPTEVVLTIFAKGIPSENVHVDFGEQILSVSIDVSNEESYHFQPRLFSKIVPDKCRYAVLSSKIEIRLFKADPISWTSLEFRKDNVVPQKINAPSASVSERPTYPSSKSKIDWDKLEAEVKKEEKEEKLEGDAALNKLFRDLYQDADEDTRRAMKKSFVESNGTVLSTNWKEVGSKKVEGSPPQGMEMRKWET
;
A
#
# COMPACT_ATOMS: atom_id res chain seq x y z
N MET A 1 -34.34 13.18 -20.51
CA MET A 1 -33.36 14.09 -21.16
C MET A 1 -32.11 14.17 -20.29
N ALA A 2 -30.96 14.60 -20.82
CA ALA A 2 -29.71 14.72 -20.04
C ALA A 2 -29.88 15.61 -18.79
N SER A 3 -30.70 16.66 -18.90
CA SER A 3 -31.06 17.54 -17.77
C SER A 3 -31.80 16.82 -16.65
N ASP A 4 -32.69 15.86 -16.98
CA ASP A 4 -33.45 15.11 -15.96
C ASP A 4 -32.52 14.16 -15.19
N LEU A 5 -31.56 13.53 -15.88
CA LEU A 5 -30.56 12.67 -15.26
C LEU A 5 -29.63 13.46 -14.34
N LYS A 6 -29.24 14.68 -14.75
CA LYS A 6 -28.47 15.59 -13.91
C LYS A 6 -29.19 15.93 -12.60
N GLU A 7 -30.47 16.28 -12.66
CA GLU A 7 -31.22 16.60 -11.44
C GLU A 7 -31.38 15.38 -10.53
N LYS A 8 -31.70 14.20 -11.09
CA LYS A 8 -31.72 12.95 -10.31
C LYS A 8 -30.37 12.60 -9.68
N ALA A 9 -29.26 12.85 -10.39
CA ALA A 9 -27.92 12.63 -9.87
C ALA A 9 -27.60 13.57 -8.69
N LYS A 10 -28.07 14.82 -8.75
CA LYS A 10 -27.96 15.76 -7.63
C LYS A 10 -28.82 15.35 -6.45
N GLU A 11 -30.05 14.88 -6.67
CA GLU A 11 -30.91 14.32 -5.63
C GLU A 11 -30.24 13.13 -4.95
N ALA A 12 -29.75 12.15 -5.73
CA ALA A 12 -29.01 11.02 -5.20
C ALA A 12 -27.75 11.45 -4.40
N PHE A 13 -27.05 12.49 -4.86
CA PHE A 13 -25.91 13.05 -4.13
C PHE A 13 -26.32 13.71 -2.80
N VAL A 14 -27.47 14.39 -2.76
CA VAL A 14 -28.02 14.99 -1.52
C VAL A 14 -28.48 13.91 -0.54
N ASP A 15 -28.96 12.77 -1.05
CA ASP A 15 -29.36 11.60 -0.25
C ASP A 15 -28.15 10.72 0.17
N ASP A 16 -26.92 11.21 0.00
CA ASP A 16 -25.65 10.50 0.26
C ASP A 16 -25.49 9.17 -0.50
N ASN A 17 -26.30 8.93 -1.53
CA ASN A 17 -26.16 7.79 -2.43
C ASN A 17 -25.19 8.13 -3.57
N PHE A 18 -23.91 8.16 -3.24
CA PHE A 18 -22.87 8.64 -4.15
C PHE A 18 -22.60 7.69 -5.31
N GLU A 19 -22.76 6.37 -5.13
CA GLU A 19 -22.65 5.38 -6.21
C GLU A 19 -23.72 5.64 -7.28
N LEU A 20 -24.98 5.78 -6.86
CA LEU A 20 -26.06 6.10 -7.79
C LEU A 20 -25.86 7.46 -8.46
N ALA A 21 -25.35 8.46 -7.74
CA ALA A 21 -25.01 9.75 -8.32
C ALA A 21 -23.96 9.62 -9.43
N VAL A 22 -22.90 8.83 -9.23
CA VAL A 22 -21.88 8.57 -10.27
C VAL A 22 -22.48 7.87 -11.49
N GLU A 23 -23.33 6.87 -11.28
CA GLU A 23 -24.02 6.16 -12.37
C GLU A 23 -24.92 7.11 -13.18
N LEU A 24 -25.73 7.92 -12.51
CA LEU A 24 -26.64 8.88 -13.15
C LEU A 24 -25.87 9.98 -13.89
N TYR A 25 -24.78 10.49 -13.32
CA TYR A 25 -23.90 11.44 -14.03
C TYR A 25 -23.23 10.79 -15.25
N THR A 26 -22.87 9.52 -15.17
CA THR A 26 -22.30 8.78 -16.31
C THR A 26 -23.33 8.64 -17.43
N GLN A 27 -24.57 8.26 -17.12
CA GLN A 27 -25.65 8.22 -18.10
C GLN A 27 -25.96 9.61 -18.69
N ALA A 28 -25.86 10.67 -17.88
CA ALA A 28 -26.04 12.04 -18.36
C ALA A 28 -24.91 12.46 -19.33
N LEU A 29 -23.67 12.03 -19.05
CA LEU A 29 -22.51 12.25 -19.91
C LEU A 29 -22.57 11.44 -21.21
N ASP A 30 -23.16 10.25 -21.21
CA ASP A 30 -23.40 9.49 -22.44
C ASP A 30 -24.34 10.25 -23.39
N MET A 31 -25.26 11.06 -22.85
CA MET A 31 -26.16 11.91 -23.64
C MET A 31 -25.53 13.25 -24.02
N ASP A 32 -24.68 13.83 -23.16
CA ASP A 32 -23.99 15.10 -23.39
C ASP A 32 -22.49 15.01 -23.01
N PRO A 33 -21.65 14.43 -23.90
CA PRO A 33 -20.24 14.14 -23.60
C PRO A 33 -19.33 15.37 -23.48
N ARG A 34 -19.85 16.56 -23.77
CA ARG A 34 -19.09 17.83 -23.74
C ARG A 34 -19.49 18.73 -22.58
N ASN A 35 -20.29 18.23 -21.66
CA ASN A 35 -20.76 19.00 -20.51
C ASN A 35 -19.72 19.02 -19.38
N ALA A 36 -18.98 20.12 -19.26
CA ALA A 36 -17.96 20.29 -18.24
C ALA A 36 -18.51 20.25 -16.81
N ASP A 37 -19.74 20.73 -16.57
CA ASP A 37 -20.38 20.68 -15.27
C ASP A 37 -20.64 19.24 -14.80
N LEU A 38 -21.07 18.36 -15.70
CA LEU A 38 -21.35 16.96 -15.37
C LEU A 38 -20.08 16.22 -14.94
N PHE A 39 -18.95 16.47 -15.62
CA PHE A 39 -17.66 15.95 -15.18
C PHE A 39 -17.26 16.50 -13.80
N ALA A 40 -17.42 17.80 -13.55
CA ALA A 40 -17.09 18.39 -12.25
C ALA A 40 -17.98 17.88 -11.10
N ASP A 41 -19.26 17.62 -11.38
CA ASP A 41 -20.22 17.10 -10.40
C ASP A 41 -19.99 15.59 -10.16
N ARG A 42 -19.64 14.81 -11.20
CA ARG A 42 -19.22 13.40 -11.06
C ARG A 42 -17.90 13.26 -10.29
N ALA A 43 -16.93 14.15 -10.52
CA ALA A 43 -15.69 14.21 -9.74
C ALA A 43 -15.98 14.40 -8.25
N GLN A 44 -17.01 15.19 -7.90
CA GLN A 44 -17.40 15.39 -6.52
C GLN A 44 -18.01 14.14 -5.88
N ALA A 45 -18.81 13.39 -6.62
CA ALA A 45 -19.35 12.11 -6.16
C ALA A 45 -18.22 11.08 -5.97
N ASN A 46 -17.27 11.00 -6.91
CA ASN A 46 -16.08 10.15 -6.79
C ASN A 46 -15.20 10.52 -5.58
N LEU A 47 -15.05 11.81 -5.26
CA LEU A 47 -14.37 12.25 -4.03
C LEU A 47 -15.05 11.72 -2.76
N LYS A 48 -16.38 11.65 -2.74
CA LYS A 48 -17.14 11.11 -1.60
C LYS A 48 -16.99 9.60 -1.46
N LEU A 49 -16.77 8.89 -2.56
CA LEU A 49 -16.49 7.46 -2.61
C LEU A 49 -15.01 7.10 -2.36
N ASN A 50 -14.13 8.09 -2.18
CA ASN A 50 -12.67 7.92 -2.14
C ASN A 50 -12.04 7.39 -3.44
N ASN A 51 -12.75 7.50 -4.57
CA ASN A 51 -12.24 7.19 -5.91
C ASN A 51 -11.42 8.39 -6.44
N PHE A 52 -10.27 8.65 -5.81
CA PHE A 52 -9.53 9.90 -6.02
C PHE A 52 -8.94 10.02 -7.43
N THR A 53 -8.51 8.90 -8.03
CA THR A 53 -7.95 8.86 -9.38
C THR A 53 -8.97 9.25 -10.44
N GLU A 54 -10.19 8.73 -10.33
CA GLU A 54 -11.34 9.01 -11.17
C GLU A 54 -11.80 10.46 -10.97
N ALA A 55 -11.79 10.95 -9.73
CA ALA A 55 -12.06 12.35 -9.43
C ALA A 55 -11.05 13.30 -10.08
N VAL A 56 -9.75 12.96 -10.10
CA VAL A 56 -8.72 13.76 -10.81
C VAL A 56 -8.97 13.73 -12.32
N ALA A 57 -9.29 12.57 -12.88
CA ALA A 57 -9.55 12.42 -14.31
C ALA A 57 -10.78 13.25 -14.73
N ASP A 58 -11.90 13.12 -14.03
CA ASP A 58 -13.13 13.87 -14.27
C ASP A 58 -12.92 15.38 -14.09
N ALA A 59 -12.25 15.80 -13.01
CA ALA A 59 -11.97 17.20 -12.76
C ALA A 59 -11.03 17.80 -13.82
N SER A 60 -10.04 17.04 -14.29
CA SER A 60 -9.16 17.46 -15.38
C SER A 60 -9.93 17.59 -16.70
N ARG A 61 -10.84 16.65 -16.98
CA ARG A 61 -11.69 16.71 -18.16
C ARG A 61 -12.64 17.90 -18.14
N ALA A 62 -13.22 18.22 -16.97
CA ALA A 62 -14.02 19.42 -16.79
C ALA A 62 -13.22 20.70 -17.09
N ILE A 63 -11.97 20.78 -16.61
CA ILE A 63 -11.07 21.93 -16.87
C ILE A 63 -10.70 22.04 -18.35
N GLU A 64 -10.44 20.92 -19.03
CA GLU A 64 -10.15 20.90 -20.46
C GLU A 64 -11.33 21.42 -21.30
N LEU A 65 -12.56 21.06 -20.91
CA LEU A 65 -13.77 21.46 -21.60
C LEU A 65 -14.16 22.91 -21.30
N ASP A 66 -14.04 23.33 -20.04
CA ASP A 66 -14.29 24.69 -19.60
C ASP A 66 -13.31 25.12 -18.48
N PRO A 67 -12.24 25.86 -18.84
CA PRO A 67 -11.27 26.37 -17.89
C PRO A 67 -11.82 27.41 -16.89
N SER A 68 -13.06 27.90 -17.06
CA SER A 68 -13.66 28.87 -16.14
C SER A 68 -14.31 28.24 -14.90
N ILE A 69 -14.46 26.91 -14.88
CA ILE A 69 -15.12 26.18 -13.79
C ILE A 69 -14.21 26.05 -12.56
N SER A 70 -14.27 27.04 -11.67
CA SER A 70 -13.50 27.06 -10.42
C SER A 70 -13.74 25.82 -9.53
N LYS A 71 -14.96 25.26 -9.50
CA LYS A 71 -15.26 24.03 -8.75
C LYS A 71 -14.44 22.83 -9.23
N ALA A 72 -14.10 22.74 -10.52
CA ALA A 72 -13.30 21.63 -11.05
C ALA A 72 -11.86 21.69 -10.52
N TYR A 73 -11.26 22.87 -10.44
CA TYR A 73 -9.96 23.07 -9.80
C TYR A 73 -9.97 22.70 -8.31
N LEU A 74 -11.04 23.04 -7.57
CA LEU A 74 -11.20 22.58 -6.18
C LEU A 74 -11.26 21.06 -6.10
N ARG A 75 -12.06 20.40 -6.96
CA ARG A 75 -12.18 18.94 -6.94
C ARG A 75 -10.84 18.27 -7.26
N LYS A 76 -10.13 18.75 -8.29
CA LYS A 76 -8.79 18.28 -8.67
C LYS A 76 -7.79 18.45 -7.53
N GLY A 77 -7.73 19.64 -6.93
CA GLY A 77 -6.84 19.94 -5.81
C GLY A 77 -7.11 19.03 -4.60
N THR A 78 -8.36 18.89 -4.19
CA THR A 78 -8.74 18.00 -3.09
C THR A 78 -8.41 16.53 -3.38
N ALA A 79 -8.66 16.05 -4.60
CA ALA A 79 -8.32 14.67 -4.99
C ALA A 79 -6.80 14.45 -4.99
N CYS A 80 -6.01 15.39 -5.52
CA CYS A 80 -4.56 15.32 -5.52
C CYS A 80 -3.97 15.36 -4.09
N ILE A 81 -4.52 16.15 -3.16
CA ILE A 81 -4.11 16.12 -1.74
C ILE A 81 -4.31 14.73 -1.15
N LYS A 82 -5.46 14.10 -1.43
CA LYS A 82 -5.76 12.73 -0.96
C LYS A 82 -4.87 11.66 -1.60
N LEU A 83 -4.29 11.94 -2.76
CA LEU A 83 -3.30 11.10 -3.44
C LEU A 83 -1.84 11.47 -3.10
N GLU A 84 -1.64 12.37 -2.11
CA GLU A 84 -0.34 12.91 -1.69
C GLU A 84 0.47 13.59 -2.81
N GLU A 85 -0.21 14.03 -3.87
CA GLU A 85 0.41 14.82 -4.96
C GLU A 85 0.31 16.32 -4.65
N PHE A 86 1.00 16.76 -3.60
CA PHE A 86 0.82 18.10 -3.03
C PHE A 86 1.22 19.24 -3.98
N GLN A 87 2.27 19.07 -4.78
CA GLN A 87 2.71 20.06 -5.76
C GLN A 87 1.69 20.22 -6.89
N THR A 88 1.15 19.11 -7.40
CA THR A 88 0.08 19.11 -8.41
C THR A 88 -1.20 19.73 -7.85
N ALA A 89 -1.56 19.39 -6.60
CA ALA A 89 -2.71 19.95 -5.92
C ALA A 89 -2.59 21.47 -5.78
N LYS A 90 -1.45 21.96 -5.29
CA LYS A 90 -1.17 23.39 -5.13
C LYS A 90 -1.32 24.14 -6.45
N ALA A 91 -0.69 23.65 -7.52
CA ALA A 91 -0.77 24.29 -8.84
C ALA A 91 -2.22 24.37 -9.36
N ALA A 92 -3.00 23.30 -9.20
CA ALA A 92 -4.42 23.30 -9.58
C ALA A 92 -5.24 24.29 -8.74
N LEU A 93 -4.98 24.36 -7.43
CA LEU A 93 -5.68 25.26 -6.53
C LEU A 93 -5.33 26.74 -6.79
N GLU A 94 -4.06 27.05 -7.10
CA GLU A 94 -3.63 28.42 -7.47
C GLU A 94 -4.26 28.88 -8.80
N ALA A 95 -4.36 27.97 -9.78
CA ALA A 95 -5.06 28.24 -11.03
C ALA A 95 -6.56 28.54 -10.76
N GLY A 96 -7.22 27.73 -9.93
CA GLY A 96 -8.61 27.97 -9.54
C GLY A 96 -8.83 29.24 -8.70
N ALA A 97 -7.89 29.55 -7.80
CA ALA A 97 -7.93 30.77 -6.97
C ALA A 97 -7.83 32.04 -7.82
N SER A 98 -7.12 31.97 -8.94
CA SER A 98 -7.01 33.09 -9.89
C SER A 98 -8.34 33.40 -10.59
N LEU A 99 -9.24 32.42 -10.70
CA LEU A 99 -10.58 32.59 -11.27
C LEU A 99 -11.57 33.21 -10.29
N VAL A 100 -11.46 32.85 -9.00
CA VAL A 100 -12.33 33.37 -7.94
C VAL A 100 -11.49 33.89 -6.77
N PRO A 101 -10.88 35.08 -6.91
CA PRO A 101 -10.10 35.69 -5.84
C PRO A 101 -10.99 35.96 -4.62
N GLY A 102 -10.56 35.47 -3.44
CA GLY A 102 -11.27 35.66 -2.17
C GLY A 102 -12.06 34.44 -1.67
N ASP A 103 -12.16 33.35 -2.44
CA ASP A 103 -12.72 32.11 -1.92
C ASP A 103 -11.75 31.44 -0.93
N SER A 104 -12.17 31.41 0.34
CA SER A 104 -11.38 30.87 1.45
C SER A 104 -11.04 29.37 1.31
N ARG A 105 -11.77 28.61 0.48
CA ARG A 105 -11.51 27.18 0.28
C ARG A 105 -10.17 26.97 -0.40
N PHE A 106 -9.87 27.75 -1.45
CA PHE A 106 -8.60 27.67 -2.15
C PHE A 106 -7.44 28.06 -1.24
N SER A 107 -7.52 29.20 -0.55
CA SER A 107 -6.44 29.65 0.31
C SER A 107 -6.15 28.70 1.47
N LYS A 108 -7.19 28.06 2.05
CA LYS A 108 -7.03 27.02 3.07
C LYS A 108 -6.30 25.80 2.51
N LEU A 109 -6.72 25.27 1.37
CA LEU A 109 -6.13 24.07 0.77
C LEU A 109 -4.72 24.33 0.22
N ILE A 110 -4.44 25.52 -0.31
CA ILE A 110 -3.08 25.91 -0.73
C ILE A 110 -2.15 25.94 0.48
N ARG A 111 -2.58 26.53 1.60
CA ARG A 111 -1.81 26.54 2.85
C ARG A 111 -1.57 25.11 3.37
N GLU A 112 -2.59 24.25 3.32
CA GLU A 112 -2.46 22.84 3.68
C GLU A 112 -1.42 22.13 2.79
N CYS A 113 -1.43 22.38 1.47
CA CYS A 113 -0.40 21.85 0.56
C CYS A 113 0.99 22.38 0.93
N ASP A 114 1.14 23.67 1.24
CA ASP A 114 2.43 24.25 1.64
C ASP A 114 2.98 23.64 2.94
N GLU A 115 2.12 23.41 3.92
CA GLU A 115 2.48 22.74 5.18
C GLU A 115 2.94 21.29 4.91
N LEU A 116 2.23 20.54 4.06
CA LEU A 116 2.56 19.15 3.71
C LEU A 116 3.86 19.06 2.89
N ILE A 117 4.07 19.95 1.92
CA ILE A 117 5.32 20.04 1.14
C ILE A 117 6.50 20.42 2.05
N ALA A 118 6.30 21.31 3.02
CA ALA A 118 7.34 21.69 3.96
C ALA A 118 7.72 20.53 4.89
N GLU A 119 6.76 19.71 5.32
CA GLU A 119 7.01 18.53 6.14
C GLU A 119 7.74 17.42 5.35
N GLU A 120 7.34 17.19 4.09
CA GLU A 120 8.05 16.29 3.15
C GLU A 120 9.52 16.73 2.96
N ASN A 121 9.74 18.03 2.78
CA ASN A 121 11.09 18.57 2.67
C ASN A 121 11.86 18.54 4.00
N ARG A 122 11.20 18.74 5.15
CA ARG A 122 11.85 18.68 6.47
C ARG A 122 12.34 17.28 6.80
N THR A 123 11.57 16.25 6.45
CA THR A 123 12.02 14.85 6.57
C THR A 123 13.17 14.53 5.61
N ALA A 124 13.34 15.29 4.52
CA ALA A 124 14.47 15.18 3.60
C ALA A 124 15.74 15.98 4.00
N VAL A 125 15.66 16.97 4.91
CA VAL A 125 16.74 17.96 5.20
C VAL A 125 17.58 17.62 6.44
N VAL A 126 17.87 16.34 6.73
CA VAL A 126 19.01 15.98 7.60
C VAL A 126 20.28 16.04 6.74
N PRO A 127 21.19 17.03 6.90
CA PRO A 127 22.10 17.39 5.83
C PRO A 127 23.42 16.61 5.89
N LYS A 128 23.74 15.82 4.87
CA LYS A 128 25.12 15.44 4.53
C LYS A 128 25.72 16.58 3.70
N VAL A 129 26.34 17.55 4.38
CA VAL A 129 27.19 18.56 3.73
C VAL A 129 28.57 17.93 3.49
N MET A 130 28.88 17.59 2.24
CA MET A 130 30.26 17.59 1.75
C MET A 130 30.30 18.19 0.34
N SER A 131 30.96 19.34 0.29
CA SER A 131 31.45 20.08 -0.86
C SER A 131 32.48 19.30 -1.67
N ILE A 132 32.58 19.59 -2.97
CA ILE A 132 33.80 19.80 -3.80
C ILE A 132 33.36 20.19 -5.23
N PRO A 133 34.15 20.98 -5.99
CA PRO A 133 33.66 22.11 -6.78
C PRO A 133 33.49 21.89 -8.28
N SER A 134 32.70 22.80 -8.87
CA SER A 134 32.56 23.08 -10.29
C SER A 134 33.90 23.27 -11.02
N SER A 135 34.02 22.64 -12.18
CA SER A 135 34.88 23.12 -13.27
C SER A 135 34.09 23.10 -14.58
N SER A 136 34.15 24.25 -15.26
CA SER A 136 33.68 24.54 -16.62
C SER A 136 34.21 23.50 -17.63
N VAL A 137 33.55 23.22 -18.76
CA VAL A 137 33.64 24.01 -20.02
C VAL A 137 32.57 23.50 -21.01
N SER A 138 31.79 24.41 -21.60
CA SER A 138 31.06 24.19 -22.89
C SER A 138 32.02 24.47 -24.06
N PRO A 139 31.80 23.99 -25.30
CA PRO A 139 30.76 24.59 -26.16
C PRO A 139 30.11 23.66 -27.24
N LEU A 140 28.86 24.00 -27.56
CA LEU A 140 28.14 23.70 -28.84
C LEU A 140 28.83 24.45 -30.02
N PRO A 141 28.53 24.23 -31.34
CA PRO A 141 27.19 23.97 -31.89
C PRO A 141 27.06 23.17 -33.23
N ASP A 142 25.81 23.12 -33.69
CA ASP A 142 25.29 22.95 -35.07
C ASP A 142 25.28 21.55 -35.71
N ARG A 143 24.05 21.00 -35.91
CA ARG A 143 23.49 20.91 -37.27
C ARG A 143 21.99 20.57 -37.30
N VAL A 144 21.27 21.45 -37.98
CA VAL A 144 19.90 21.32 -38.51
C VAL A 144 19.75 20.10 -39.42
N THR A 145 18.67 19.33 -39.30
CA THR A 145 17.91 18.81 -40.44
C THR A 145 16.44 18.71 -40.07
N ASN A 146 15.61 19.15 -41.00
CA ASN A 146 14.18 19.34 -40.89
C ASN A 146 13.48 18.29 -41.77
N SER A 147 12.26 17.91 -41.37
CA SER A 147 11.13 17.43 -42.21
C SER A 147 11.09 15.93 -42.61
N PRO A 148 9.93 15.42 -43.09
CA PRO A 148 8.58 15.41 -42.48
C PRO A 148 7.83 14.05 -42.64
N ASN A 149 6.60 14.00 -42.10
CA ASN A 149 5.42 13.21 -42.53
C ASN A 149 5.08 11.83 -41.91
N ASP A 150 3.86 11.81 -41.35
CA ASP A 150 2.77 10.82 -41.40
C ASP A 150 3.10 9.32 -41.37
N LEU A 151 2.68 8.62 -40.30
CA LEU A 151 2.01 7.31 -40.40
C LEU A 151 1.10 7.04 -39.19
N GLU A 152 -0.01 6.37 -39.50
CA GLU A 152 -1.23 6.04 -38.74
C GLU A 152 -1.06 5.28 -37.40
N PRO A 153 -2.10 5.22 -36.55
CA PRO A 153 -2.06 4.61 -35.23
C PRO A 153 -2.15 3.08 -35.28
N LEU A 154 -1.23 2.42 -34.58
CA LEU A 154 -1.25 0.96 -34.37
C LEU A 154 -2.25 0.56 -33.26
N PRO A 155 -2.85 -0.65 -33.36
CA PRO A 155 -4.02 -1.05 -32.58
C PRO A 155 -3.67 -1.44 -31.14
N VAL A 156 -4.53 -1.04 -30.20
CA VAL A 156 -4.46 -1.36 -28.78
C VAL A 156 -4.77 -2.85 -28.58
N ALA A 157 -3.73 -3.64 -28.30
CA ALA A 157 -3.86 -5.02 -27.85
C ALA A 157 -4.12 -5.07 -26.34
N THR A 158 -5.15 -5.81 -25.94
CA THR A 158 -5.51 -6.16 -24.56
C THR A 158 -4.39 -6.97 -23.88
N PRO A 159 -4.05 -6.74 -22.60
CA PRO A 159 -3.05 -7.57 -21.92
C PRO A 159 -3.61 -8.96 -21.57
N SER A 160 -3.07 -9.98 -22.24
CA SER A 160 -3.23 -11.39 -21.87
C SER A 160 -2.52 -11.71 -20.55
N ALA A 161 -3.03 -12.69 -19.81
CA ALA A 161 -2.47 -13.15 -18.53
C ALA A 161 -0.95 -13.45 -18.60
N PRO A 162 -0.17 -13.21 -17.53
CA PRO A 162 1.28 -13.36 -17.55
C PRO A 162 1.71 -14.82 -17.78
N LYS A 163 2.51 -15.04 -18.82
CA LYS A 163 3.03 -16.34 -19.28
C LYS A 163 3.87 -17.10 -18.23
N TYR A 164 4.62 -16.37 -17.41
CA TYR A 164 5.43 -16.94 -16.33
C TYR A 164 5.02 -16.39 -14.97
N ARG A 165 4.93 -17.28 -13.97
CA ARG A 165 4.73 -16.88 -12.58
C ARG A 165 6.03 -16.36 -12.01
N HIS A 166 5.97 -15.26 -11.27
CA HIS A 166 7.09 -14.74 -10.50
C HIS A 166 6.75 -14.71 -9.00
N ASP A 167 7.78 -14.81 -8.17
CA ASP A 167 7.71 -14.70 -6.72
C ASP A 167 8.92 -13.90 -6.23
N HIS A 168 8.79 -13.21 -5.11
CA HIS A 168 9.88 -12.42 -4.57
C HIS A 168 9.92 -12.49 -3.04
N TYR A 169 11.12 -12.49 -2.50
CA TYR A 169 11.35 -12.22 -1.09
C TYR A 169 12.44 -11.17 -0.96
N ASN A 170 12.47 -10.48 0.16
CA ASN A 170 13.50 -9.48 0.38
C ASN A 170 13.99 -9.47 1.82
N THR A 171 15.23 -9.03 1.98
CA THR A 171 15.89 -8.68 3.23
C THR A 171 16.11 -7.17 3.24
N PRO A 172 16.54 -6.55 4.35
CA PRO A 172 16.82 -5.11 4.36
C PRO A 172 17.82 -4.66 3.29
N THR A 173 18.73 -5.53 2.84
CA THR A 173 19.82 -5.18 1.91
C THR A 173 19.63 -5.72 0.49
N GLU A 174 18.87 -6.81 0.32
CA GLU A 174 18.75 -7.51 -0.95
C GLU A 174 17.29 -7.88 -1.26
N VAL A 175 16.93 -7.89 -2.54
CA VAL A 175 15.66 -8.45 -3.05
C VAL A 175 16.01 -9.61 -3.96
N VAL A 176 15.34 -10.74 -3.78
CA VAL A 176 15.49 -11.89 -4.66
C VAL A 176 14.17 -12.13 -5.36
N LEU A 177 14.17 -11.93 -6.67
CA LEU A 177 13.08 -12.21 -7.58
C LEU A 177 13.33 -13.56 -8.25
N THR A 178 12.34 -14.44 -8.21
CA THR A 178 12.35 -15.74 -8.88
C THR A 178 11.28 -15.77 -9.97
N ILE A 179 11.70 -15.99 -11.21
CA ILE A 179 10.77 -16.22 -12.34
C ILE A 179 10.77 -17.72 -12.62
N PHE A 180 9.60 -18.36 -12.49
CA PHE A 180 9.45 -19.80 -12.68
C PHE A 180 9.28 -20.13 -14.17
N ALA A 181 10.39 -20.45 -14.80
CA ALA A 181 10.44 -20.74 -16.22
C ALA A 181 11.35 -21.97 -16.45
N LYS A 182 10.77 -23.06 -16.95
CA LYS A 182 11.44 -24.36 -17.08
C LYS A 182 12.08 -24.50 -18.47
N GLY A 183 13.31 -24.99 -18.50
CA GLY A 183 14.00 -25.39 -19.73
C GLY A 183 14.49 -24.26 -20.62
N ILE A 184 14.66 -23.05 -20.08
CA ILE A 184 15.18 -21.90 -20.84
C ILE A 184 16.70 -21.85 -20.73
N PRO A 185 17.44 -21.81 -21.84
CA PRO A 185 18.89 -21.65 -21.82
C PRO A 185 19.26 -20.21 -21.44
N SER A 186 20.44 -20.02 -20.84
CA SER A 186 20.91 -18.70 -20.40
C SER A 186 21.10 -17.70 -21.53
N GLU A 187 21.31 -18.18 -22.77
CA GLU A 187 21.48 -17.35 -23.96
C GLU A 187 20.18 -16.64 -24.40
N ASN A 188 19.03 -17.15 -23.96
CA ASN A 188 17.70 -16.63 -24.31
C ASN A 188 17.14 -15.67 -23.24
N VAL A 189 17.92 -15.37 -22.20
CA VAL A 189 17.50 -14.52 -21.08
C VAL A 189 18.35 -13.25 -21.09
N HIS A 190 17.70 -12.11 -21.25
CA HIS A 190 18.33 -10.80 -21.12
C HIS A 190 17.81 -10.11 -19.86
N VAL A 191 18.72 -9.64 -19.01
CA VAL A 191 18.40 -8.92 -17.77
C VAL A 191 19.19 -7.62 -17.73
N ASP A 192 18.47 -6.49 -17.77
CA ASP A 192 19.05 -5.16 -17.59
C ASP A 192 18.65 -4.58 -16.24
N PHE A 193 19.66 -4.05 -15.53
CA PHE A 193 19.50 -3.39 -14.25
C PHE A 193 19.54 -1.87 -14.44
N GLY A 194 18.38 -1.22 -14.35
CA GLY A 194 18.28 0.23 -14.22
C GLY A 194 18.37 0.66 -12.76
N GLU A 195 18.48 1.98 -12.51
CA GLU A 195 18.56 2.51 -11.14
C GLU A 195 17.30 2.24 -10.31
N GLN A 196 16.13 2.13 -10.96
CA GLN A 196 14.83 1.85 -10.32
C GLN A 196 13.92 0.96 -11.17
N ILE A 197 14.44 0.36 -12.24
CA ILE A 197 13.68 -0.47 -13.17
C ILE A 197 14.48 -1.74 -13.39
N LEU A 198 13.80 -2.88 -13.33
CA LEU A 198 14.35 -4.16 -13.76
C LEU A 198 13.71 -4.50 -15.10
N SER A 199 14.50 -4.84 -16.12
CA SER A 199 13.99 -5.33 -17.40
C SER A 199 14.45 -6.76 -17.62
N VAL A 200 13.51 -7.69 -17.76
CA VAL A 200 13.77 -9.09 -18.07
C VAL A 200 13.06 -9.45 -19.37
N SER A 201 13.83 -9.91 -20.35
CA SER A 201 13.30 -10.43 -21.61
C SER A 201 13.70 -11.89 -21.76
N ILE A 202 12.72 -12.73 -22.12
CA ILE A 202 12.92 -14.16 -22.38
C ILE A 202 12.43 -14.46 -23.80
N ASP A 203 13.37 -14.77 -24.69
CA ASP A 203 13.12 -15.04 -26.10
C ASP A 203 13.16 -16.55 -26.35
N VAL A 204 12.00 -17.17 -26.56
CA VAL A 204 11.92 -18.60 -26.92
C VAL A 204 11.59 -18.70 -28.39
N SER A 205 12.40 -19.42 -29.17
CA SER A 205 12.37 -19.48 -30.64
C SER A 205 11.07 -20.02 -31.29
N ASN A 206 10.00 -20.25 -30.51
CA ASN A 206 8.73 -20.81 -30.96
C ASN A 206 7.49 -20.10 -30.38
N GLU A 207 7.65 -19.01 -29.61
CA GLU A 207 6.54 -18.30 -28.96
C GLU A 207 6.83 -16.79 -28.82
N GLU A 208 5.80 -16.00 -28.46
CA GLU A 208 5.96 -14.58 -28.13
C GLU A 208 6.96 -14.38 -26.99
N SER A 209 7.89 -13.44 -27.21
CA SER A 209 8.91 -12.99 -26.25
C SER A 209 8.25 -12.48 -24.97
N TYR A 210 8.64 -13.05 -23.84
CA TYR A 210 8.15 -12.58 -22.55
C TYR A 210 8.96 -11.38 -22.10
N HIS A 211 8.26 -10.31 -21.75
CA HIS A 211 8.88 -9.08 -21.28
C HIS A 211 8.32 -8.69 -19.91
N PHE A 212 9.21 -8.47 -18.95
CA PHE A 212 8.87 -8.15 -17.57
C PHE A 212 9.67 -6.94 -17.12
N GLN A 213 8.97 -5.81 -16.98
CA GLN A 213 9.54 -4.52 -16.62
C GLN A 213 8.87 -3.90 -15.40
N PRO A 214 9.06 -4.46 -14.19
CA PRO A 214 8.55 -3.82 -12.99
C PRO A 214 9.33 -2.53 -12.69
N ARG A 215 8.59 -1.50 -12.28
CA ARG A 215 9.16 -0.35 -11.59
C ARG A 215 9.40 -0.74 -10.13
N LEU A 216 10.65 -0.75 -9.70
CA LEU A 216 11.04 -1.23 -8.37
C LEU A 216 10.62 -0.23 -7.28
N PHE A 217 10.33 -0.74 -6.08
CA PHE A 217 9.91 0.05 -4.92
C PHE A 217 10.93 1.14 -4.54
N SER A 218 12.22 0.83 -4.57
CA SER A 218 13.30 1.79 -4.30
C SER A 218 14.47 1.60 -5.27
N LYS A 219 15.43 2.52 -5.22
CA LYS A 219 16.63 2.47 -6.03
C LYS A 219 17.46 1.23 -5.71
N ILE A 220 18.05 0.64 -6.74
CA ILE A 220 18.99 -0.47 -6.63
C ILE A 220 20.39 -0.02 -7.03
N VAL A 221 21.41 -0.78 -6.65
CA VAL A 221 22.80 -0.58 -7.06
C VAL A 221 23.10 -1.57 -8.19
N PRO A 222 23.07 -1.16 -9.48
CA PRO A 222 23.22 -2.07 -10.62
C PRO A 222 24.52 -2.90 -10.55
N ASP A 223 25.62 -2.29 -10.10
CA ASP A 223 26.94 -2.94 -10.00
C ASP A 223 26.99 -4.16 -9.05
N LYS A 224 26.04 -4.25 -8.12
CA LYS A 224 25.94 -5.35 -7.15
C LYS A 224 24.82 -6.34 -7.47
N CYS A 225 24.02 -6.05 -8.50
CA CYS A 225 22.94 -6.93 -8.92
C CYS A 225 23.51 -8.09 -9.75
N ARG A 226 22.88 -9.26 -9.63
CA ARG A 226 23.30 -10.47 -10.33
C ARG A 226 22.10 -11.34 -10.62
N TYR A 227 22.16 -12.12 -11.69
CA TYR A 227 21.16 -13.12 -11.99
C TYR A 227 21.79 -14.49 -12.27
N ALA A 228 21.02 -15.54 -12.06
CA ALA A 228 21.39 -16.91 -12.36
C ALA A 228 20.22 -17.59 -13.07
N VAL A 229 20.50 -18.19 -14.23
CA VAL A 229 19.52 -18.97 -14.99
C VAL A 229 19.70 -20.44 -14.62
N LEU A 230 18.68 -21.05 -14.02
CA LEU A 230 18.62 -22.47 -13.69
C LEU A 230 17.63 -23.18 -14.63
N SER A 231 17.70 -24.51 -14.67
CA SER A 231 16.82 -25.34 -15.51
C SER A 231 15.32 -25.23 -15.16
N SER A 232 14.99 -24.79 -13.95
CA SER A 232 13.60 -24.69 -13.46
C SER A 232 13.14 -23.26 -13.15
N LYS A 233 14.06 -22.29 -13.09
CA LYS A 233 13.79 -20.91 -12.67
C LYS A 233 14.94 -19.97 -13.03
N ILE A 234 14.63 -18.68 -13.08
CA ILE A 234 15.61 -17.60 -13.17
C ILE A 234 15.59 -16.88 -11.83
N GLU A 235 16.74 -16.81 -11.15
CA GLU A 235 16.91 -16.07 -9.89
C GLU A 235 17.62 -14.75 -10.16
N ILE A 236 17.00 -13.64 -9.78
CA ILE A 236 17.54 -12.29 -9.93
C ILE A 236 17.71 -11.72 -8.54
N ARG A 237 18.94 -11.35 -8.19
CA ARG A 237 19.29 -10.72 -6.92
C ARG A 237 19.59 -9.25 -7.16
N LEU A 238 18.74 -8.40 -6.59
CA LEU A 238 18.85 -6.95 -6.64
C LEU A 238 19.41 -6.46 -5.31
N PHE A 239 20.40 -5.58 -5.36
CA PHE A 239 20.95 -4.96 -4.16
C PHE A 239 20.30 -3.60 -3.95
N LYS A 240 19.71 -3.38 -2.77
CA LYS A 240 19.00 -2.12 -2.46
C LYS A 240 20.01 -0.99 -2.23
N ALA A 241 19.72 0.21 -2.71
CA ALA A 241 20.52 1.39 -2.42
C ALA A 241 20.37 1.81 -0.95
N ASP A 242 19.14 1.75 -0.43
CA ASP A 242 18.82 2.04 0.97
C ASP A 242 18.43 0.76 1.71
N PRO A 243 18.91 0.55 2.95
CA PRO A 243 18.62 -0.64 3.75
C PRO A 243 17.19 -0.60 4.31
N ILE A 244 16.19 -0.81 3.45
CA ILE A 244 14.76 -0.73 3.76
C ILE A 244 14.11 -2.05 3.36
N SER A 245 13.32 -2.67 4.24
CA SER A 245 12.50 -3.85 3.89
C SER A 245 11.43 -3.45 2.89
N TRP A 246 11.25 -4.13 1.76
CA TRP A 246 10.23 -3.72 0.79
C TRP A 246 8.91 -4.41 1.13
N THR A 247 7.81 -3.67 1.23
CA THR A 247 6.46 -4.25 1.42
C THR A 247 5.89 -4.80 0.10
N SER A 248 6.46 -4.40 -1.04
CA SER A 248 6.16 -4.94 -2.37
C SER A 248 7.36 -4.79 -3.30
N LEU A 249 7.50 -5.69 -4.29
CA LEU A 249 8.54 -5.60 -5.33
C LEU A 249 8.35 -4.39 -6.23
N GLU A 250 7.11 -4.16 -6.63
CA GLU A 250 6.71 -3.07 -7.51
C GLU A 250 6.37 -1.83 -6.70
N PHE A 251 6.71 -0.67 -7.26
CA PHE A 251 6.20 0.61 -6.80
C PHE A 251 4.68 0.64 -7.05
N ARG A 252 3.91 0.33 -6.01
CA ARG A 252 2.46 0.55 -5.95
C ARG A 252 2.23 1.76 -5.05
N LYS A 253 1.45 2.71 -5.54
CA LYS A 253 1.21 4.01 -4.89
C LYS A 253 0.48 3.88 -3.53
N ASP A 254 0.04 2.68 -3.16
CA ASP A 254 -0.72 2.38 -1.93
C ASP A 254 0.09 1.82 -0.74
N ASN A 255 1.41 1.66 -0.83
CA ASN A 255 2.20 1.08 0.27
C ASN A 255 3.03 2.12 1.03
N VAL A 256 2.42 2.67 2.09
CA VAL A 256 3.09 3.51 3.09
C VAL A 256 3.66 2.63 4.22
N VAL A 257 4.99 2.75 4.37
CA VAL A 257 5.91 2.31 5.46
C VAL A 257 6.28 0.83 5.60
N PRO A 258 7.58 0.51 5.49
CA PRO A 258 8.22 -0.58 6.22
C PRO A 258 8.87 -0.07 7.51
N GLN A 259 8.56 -0.75 8.62
CA GLN A 259 9.10 -0.50 9.95
C GLN A 259 10.65 -0.47 9.96
N LYS A 260 11.21 0.64 10.48
CA LYS A 260 12.62 0.69 10.90
C LYS A 260 12.75 -0.09 12.21
N ILE A 261 13.48 -1.20 12.17
CA ILE A 261 13.93 -1.90 13.38
C ILE A 261 15.33 -1.39 13.71
N ASN A 262 15.46 -0.68 14.84
CA ASN A 262 16.73 -0.45 15.49
C ASN A 262 17.17 -1.74 16.19
N ALA A 263 18.23 -2.38 15.70
CA ALA A 263 18.97 -3.39 16.45
C ALA A 263 20.25 -2.76 17.02
N PRO A 264 20.58 -2.98 18.31
CA PRO A 264 21.73 -2.38 18.96
C PRO A 264 23.01 -3.16 18.63
N SER A 265 24.11 -2.46 18.41
CA SER A 265 25.46 -3.06 18.46
C SER A 265 26.33 -2.23 19.39
N ALA A 266 26.90 -2.94 20.35
CA ALA A 266 27.68 -2.44 21.45
C ALA A 266 29.10 -2.03 21.01
N SER A 267 29.55 -0.86 21.46
CA SER A 267 30.92 -0.66 21.98
C SER A 267 31.08 0.72 22.63
N VAL A 268 31.10 0.70 23.96
CA VAL A 268 31.99 1.42 24.90
C VAL A 268 32.11 2.96 24.84
N SER A 269 31.62 3.54 25.95
CA SER A 269 32.02 4.77 26.68
C SER A 269 31.98 6.13 25.98
N GLU A 270 30.95 6.92 26.32
CA GLU A 270 31.12 8.19 27.05
C GLU A 270 29.77 8.69 27.58
N ARG A 271 29.77 9.26 28.78
CA ARG A 271 28.60 9.55 29.62
C ARG A 271 28.05 10.95 29.27
N PRO A 272 26.76 11.12 28.91
CA PRO A 272 26.17 12.45 28.83
C PRO A 272 25.43 12.79 30.14
N THR A 273 25.87 13.85 30.81
CA THR A 273 25.18 14.51 31.91
C THR A 273 23.96 15.26 31.38
N TYR A 274 22.79 14.97 31.95
CA TYR A 274 21.49 15.57 31.60
C TYR A 274 21.28 16.95 32.25
N PRO A 275 20.72 17.96 31.54
CA PRO A 275 20.09 19.10 32.18
C PRO A 275 18.58 18.86 32.42
N SER A 276 18.20 19.09 33.66
CA SER A 276 16.85 19.06 34.26
C SER A 276 15.87 20.05 33.61
N SER A 277 14.61 19.65 33.36
CA SER A 277 13.42 20.11 34.13
C SER A 277 12.05 19.79 33.47
N LYS A 278 11.20 19.07 34.24
CA LYS A 278 9.71 19.03 34.33
C LYS A 278 8.90 18.64 33.06
N SER A 279 8.00 17.65 33.08
CA SER A 279 6.98 17.30 34.10
C SER A 279 6.78 15.77 34.25
N LYS A 280 6.36 15.34 35.44
CA LYS A 280 6.24 13.94 35.86
C LYS A 280 4.83 13.42 35.49
N ILE A 281 4.75 12.55 34.49
CA ILE A 281 3.54 11.75 34.21
C ILE A 281 3.67 10.46 35.03
N ASP A 282 2.71 10.21 35.93
CA ASP A 282 2.65 8.98 36.73
C ASP A 282 2.06 7.84 35.88
N TRP A 283 2.94 7.07 35.25
CA TRP A 283 2.63 5.94 34.37
C TRP A 283 1.89 4.80 35.09
N ASP A 284 2.09 4.62 36.40
CA ASP A 284 1.38 3.62 37.21
C ASP A 284 -0.15 3.83 37.21
N LYS A 285 -0.59 5.08 37.10
CA LYS A 285 -2.03 5.39 37.09
C LYS A 285 -2.66 5.10 35.73
N LEU A 286 -1.90 5.30 34.65
CA LEU A 286 -2.33 5.01 33.28
C LEU A 286 -2.40 3.51 33.03
N GLU A 287 -1.44 2.74 33.55
CA GLU A 287 -1.45 1.28 33.45
C GLU A 287 -2.62 0.65 34.23
N ALA A 288 -2.96 1.22 35.39
CA ALA A 288 -4.10 0.77 36.19
C ALA A 288 -5.46 1.04 35.52
N GLU A 289 -5.61 2.15 34.80
CA GLU A 289 -6.85 2.49 34.09
C GLU A 289 -7.03 1.60 32.84
N VAL A 290 -5.97 1.39 32.06
CA VAL A 290 -5.99 0.49 30.88
C VAL A 290 -6.28 -0.95 31.29
N LYS A 291 -5.68 -1.42 32.38
CA LYS A 291 -5.92 -2.78 32.91
C LYS A 291 -7.33 -2.95 33.50
N LYS A 292 -7.99 -1.85 33.85
CA LYS A 292 -9.38 -1.84 34.32
C LYS A 292 -10.35 -1.84 33.14
N GLU A 293 -10.09 -1.06 32.09
CA GLU A 293 -10.87 -1.06 30.84
C GLU A 293 -10.79 -2.43 30.13
N GLU A 294 -9.62 -3.07 30.07
CA GLU A 294 -9.46 -4.43 29.51
C GLU A 294 -10.17 -5.54 30.31
N LYS A 295 -10.52 -5.25 31.58
CA LYS A 295 -11.27 -6.16 32.45
C LYS A 295 -12.79 -5.99 32.35
N GLU A 296 -13.26 -4.83 31.90
CA GLU A 296 -14.70 -4.52 31.79
C GLU A 296 -15.30 -4.77 30.41
N GLU A 297 -14.47 -5.00 29.37
CA GLU A 297 -14.97 -5.51 28.08
C GLU A 297 -15.45 -6.96 28.22
N LYS A 298 -16.78 -7.11 28.29
CA LYS A 298 -17.49 -8.39 28.22
C LYS A 298 -17.39 -8.98 26.81
N LEU A 299 -16.29 -9.69 26.54
CA LEU A 299 -16.23 -10.62 25.43
C LEU A 299 -17.19 -11.77 25.73
N GLU A 300 -18.23 -11.97 24.91
CA GLU A 300 -19.12 -13.14 24.98
C GLU A 300 -18.87 -14.08 23.79
N GLY A 301 -18.94 -15.39 24.03
CA GLY A 301 -18.74 -16.45 23.04
C GLY A 301 -17.40 -17.20 23.17
N ASP A 302 -16.95 -17.84 22.09
CA ASP A 302 -15.74 -18.70 22.06
C ASP A 302 -14.46 -17.95 22.45
N ALA A 303 -14.40 -16.63 22.22
CA ALA A 303 -13.28 -15.79 22.62
C ALA A 303 -13.18 -15.63 24.15
N ALA A 304 -14.32 -15.57 24.84
CA ALA A 304 -14.39 -15.53 26.30
C ALA A 304 -13.91 -16.86 26.90
N LEU A 305 -14.33 -17.97 26.28
CA LEU A 305 -13.96 -19.31 26.70
C LEU A 305 -12.46 -19.56 26.48
N ASN A 306 -11.93 -19.14 25.34
CA ASN A 306 -10.50 -19.21 25.05
C ASN A 306 -9.66 -18.34 25.99
N LYS A 307 -10.15 -17.15 26.37
CA LYS A 307 -9.52 -16.30 27.39
C LYS A 307 -9.53 -16.98 28.76
N LEU A 308 -10.66 -17.57 29.16
CA LEU A 308 -10.78 -18.35 30.39
C LEU A 308 -9.81 -19.54 30.43
N PHE A 309 -9.68 -20.29 29.32
CA PHE A 309 -8.71 -21.39 29.25
C PHE A 309 -7.27 -20.91 29.34
N ARG A 310 -6.94 -19.79 28.70
CA ARG A 310 -5.59 -19.20 28.75
C ARG A 310 -5.23 -18.78 30.17
N ASP A 311 -6.14 -18.09 30.85
CA ASP A 311 -5.92 -17.63 32.22
C ASP A 311 -5.79 -18.83 33.18
N LEU A 312 -6.66 -19.85 33.03
CA LEU A 312 -6.60 -21.07 33.81
C LEU A 312 -5.29 -21.86 33.60
N TYR A 313 -4.73 -21.84 32.38
CA TYR A 313 -3.47 -22.54 32.06
C TYR A 313 -2.22 -21.79 32.54
N GLN A 314 -2.30 -20.46 32.58
CA GLN A 314 -1.24 -19.57 33.02
C GLN A 314 -1.01 -19.69 34.53
N ASP A 315 -2.09 -19.72 35.32
CA ASP A 315 -2.03 -19.81 36.78
C ASP A 315 -2.06 -21.26 37.31
N ALA A 316 -2.15 -22.25 36.43
CA ALA A 316 -2.17 -23.67 36.76
C ALA A 316 -0.79 -24.24 37.15
N ASP A 317 -0.77 -25.06 38.20
CA ASP A 317 0.35 -25.95 38.55
C ASP A 317 0.71 -26.91 37.40
N GLU A 318 1.95 -27.41 37.38
CA GLU A 318 2.43 -28.23 36.27
C GLU A 318 1.62 -29.52 36.07
N ASP A 319 1.12 -30.11 37.16
CA ASP A 319 0.27 -31.30 37.13
C ASP A 319 -1.12 -31.02 36.55
N THR A 320 -1.73 -29.88 36.87
CA THR A 320 -3.03 -29.50 36.32
C THR A 320 -2.90 -29.17 34.83
N ARG A 321 -1.78 -28.53 34.44
CA ARG A 321 -1.43 -28.28 33.04
C ARG A 321 -1.25 -29.58 32.24
N ARG A 322 -0.58 -30.59 32.83
CA ARG A 322 -0.44 -31.92 32.23
C ARG A 322 -1.79 -32.63 32.09
N ALA A 323 -2.66 -32.52 33.09
CA ALA A 323 -4.02 -33.08 33.05
C ALA A 323 -4.88 -32.47 31.94
N MET A 324 -4.82 -31.15 31.82
CA MET A 324 -5.54 -30.39 30.81
C MET A 324 -5.05 -30.75 29.40
N LYS A 325 -3.74 -30.81 29.18
CA LYS A 325 -3.18 -31.21 27.89
C LYS A 325 -3.57 -32.64 27.50
N LYS A 326 -3.45 -33.59 28.44
CA LYS A 326 -3.73 -35.01 28.17
C LYS A 326 -5.21 -35.24 27.90
N SER A 327 -6.09 -34.68 28.73
CA SER A 327 -7.55 -34.81 28.56
C SER A 327 -8.03 -34.15 27.27
N PHE A 328 -7.50 -32.97 26.91
CA PHE A 328 -7.84 -32.29 25.67
C PHE A 328 -7.43 -33.12 24.44
N VAL A 329 -6.22 -33.68 24.43
CA VAL A 329 -5.73 -34.49 23.31
C VAL A 329 -6.47 -35.81 23.20
N GLU A 330 -6.72 -36.51 24.31
CA GLU A 330 -7.41 -37.81 24.28
C GLU A 330 -8.90 -37.71 23.96
N SER A 331 -9.54 -36.59 24.33
CA SER A 331 -10.96 -36.33 24.07
C SER A 331 -11.24 -35.60 22.75
N ASN A 332 -10.22 -35.40 21.89
CA ASN A 332 -10.31 -34.60 20.66
C ASN A 332 -10.88 -33.18 20.91
N GLY A 333 -10.52 -32.57 22.03
CA GLY A 333 -10.89 -31.20 22.38
C GLY A 333 -12.29 -31.01 22.93
N THR A 334 -12.98 -32.09 23.31
CA THR A 334 -14.36 -32.01 23.84
C THR A 334 -14.44 -32.02 25.36
N VAL A 335 -13.41 -32.53 26.06
CA VAL A 335 -13.39 -32.65 27.53
C VAL A 335 -12.08 -32.10 28.08
N LEU A 336 -12.19 -31.23 29.09
CA LEU A 336 -11.05 -30.67 29.79
C LEU A 336 -11.12 -31.03 31.28
N SER A 337 -10.12 -31.75 31.77
CA SER A 337 -9.99 -32.10 33.19
C SER A 337 -8.72 -31.48 33.77
N THR A 338 -8.83 -30.94 34.98
CA THR A 338 -7.75 -30.29 35.73
C THR A 338 -7.09 -31.21 36.76
N ASN A 339 -7.62 -32.43 36.98
CA ASN A 339 -7.12 -33.34 38.02
C ASN A 339 -6.22 -34.45 37.47
N TRP A 340 -4.90 -34.32 37.65
CA TRP A 340 -3.91 -35.29 37.16
C TRP A 340 -4.05 -36.69 37.77
N LYS A 341 -4.53 -36.80 39.01
CA LYS A 341 -4.68 -38.11 39.69
C LYS A 341 -5.72 -39.00 39.01
N GLU A 342 -6.69 -38.39 38.33
CA GLU A 342 -7.77 -39.11 37.64
C GLU A 342 -7.42 -39.44 36.19
N VAL A 343 -6.86 -38.46 35.46
CA VAL A 343 -6.56 -38.60 34.02
C VAL A 343 -5.16 -39.12 33.75
N GLY A 344 -4.26 -39.15 34.75
CA GLY A 344 -2.89 -39.65 34.59
C GLY A 344 -2.86 -41.13 34.22
N SER A 345 -3.74 -41.94 34.81
CA SER A 345 -3.80 -43.41 34.62
C SER A 345 -4.97 -43.90 33.74
N LYS A 346 -6.01 -43.08 33.55
CA LYS A 346 -7.20 -43.43 32.75
C LYS A 346 -7.22 -42.69 31.41
N LYS A 347 -7.82 -43.31 30.40
CA LYS A 347 -8.06 -42.68 29.09
C LYS A 347 -9.32 -41.82 29.16
N VAL A 348 -9.24 -40.57 28.71
CA VAL A 348 -10.40 -39.66 28.71
C VAL A 348 -11.16 -39.81 27.39
N GLU A 349 -12.39 -40.30 27.43
CA GLU A 349 -13.26 -40.41 26.25
C GLU A 349 -13.94 -39.07 25.97
N GLY A 350 -14.04 -38.71 24.68
CA GLY A 350 -14.70 -37.47 24.27
C GLY A 350 -16.21 -37.59 24.29
N SER A 351 -16.88 -36.57 24.82
CA SER A 351 -18.34 -36.43 24.81
C SER A 351 -18.71 -35.23 23.92
N PRO A 352 -19.17 -35.45 22.68
CA PRO A 352 -19.48 -34.36 21.78
C PRO A 352 -20.72 -33.56 22.27
N PRO A 353 -20.79 -32.25 21.97
CA PRO A 353 -21.97 -31.44 22.23
C PRO A 353 -23.23 -32.01 21.56
N GLN A 354 -24.39 -31.76 22.17
CA GLN A 354 -25.67 -32.32 21.72
C GLN A 354 -25.98 -31.94 20.26
N GLY A 355 -26.06 -32.95 19.38
CA GLY A 355 -26.28 -32.77 17.94
C GLY A 355 -25.04 -32.99 17.05
N MET A 356 -23.89 -33.31 17.63
CA MET A 356 -22.64 -33.58 16.88
C MET A 356 -22.18 -35.03 17.05
N GLU A 357 -21.89 -35.73 15.94
CA GLU A 357 -21.38 -37.12 15.97
C GLU A 357 -19.85 -37.13 15.78
N MET A 358 -19.12 -37.72 16.75
CA MET A 358 -17.68 -37.87 16.64
C MET A 358 -17.33 -38.98 15.63
N ARG A 359 -16.77 -38.60 14.48
CA ARG A 359 -16.23 -39.56 13.50
C ARG A 359 -14.76 -39.85 13.80
N LYS A 360 -14.42 -41.13 13.95
CA LYS A 360 -13.03 -41.59 14.03
C LYS A 360 -12.49 -41.71 12.61
N TRP A 361 -11.37 -41.07 12.33
CA TRP A 361 -10.69 -41.22 11.05
C TRP A 361 -9.88 -42.53 11.10
N GLU A 362 -10.30 -43.54 10.34
CA GLU A 362 -9.48 -44.74 10.12
C GLU A 362 -8.34 -44.36 9.17
N THR A 363 -7.10 -44.73 9.54
CA THR A 363 -5.91 -44.50 8.72
C THR A 363 -5.59 -45.74 7.92
#